data_AF-A0A822G9Q6-F1
#
_entry.id   AF-A0A822G9Q6-F1
#
_cell.length_a   1.000
_cell.length_b   1.000
_cell.length_c   1.000
_cell.angle_alpha   90.00
_cell.angle_beta   90.00
_cell.angle_gamma   90.00
#
_symmetry.space_group_name_H-M   'P 1'
#
loop_
_entity.id
_entity.type
_entity.pdbx_description
1 polymer ?
#
loop_
_entity_poly.entity_id
_entity_poly.type
_entity_poly.pdbx_seq_one_letter_code
_entity_poly.pdbx_strand_id
1 'polypeptide(L)'
;VTTPYNADFDGDEMNLHLPQSVESKAELSQLMTVPRLIITPQSNRPVMGIVQDTLTAVRKMTRRDVFIEKSDFMNLLMFLPSWDGRIPQAAILKPKSLWTGKQLFSLILPKEVNCVRTHSQHPDDEDNGPHKWISPGDTKVLVENGRLLSGILCKKTLGTSAGSLAHIVFMECGHHIAGQLYYHIQLVVNNWLMLEGHSIGIADTIADQQTYETICANEPA
;
A
#
# COMPACT_ATOMS: atom_id res chain seq x y z
N VAL A 1 -7.64 9.60 -5.35
CA VAL A 1 -8.77 10.55 -5.21
C VAL A 1 -10.09 10.06 -5.80
N THR A 2 -10.12 8.93 -6.54
CA THR A 2 -11.37 8.37 -7.10
C THR A 2 -12.41 8.03 -6.03
N THR A 3 -11.99 7.41 -4.92
CA THR A 3 -12.88 6.98 -3.83
C THR A 3 -13.78 8.09 -3.26
N PRO A 4 -13.26 9.28 -2.84
CA PRO A 4 -14.13 10.34 -2.32
C PRO A 4 -15.05 10.97 -3.38
N TYR A 5 -14.69 10.94 -4.65
CA TYR A 5 -15.56 11.42 -5.73
C TYR A 5 -16.57 10.37 -6.21
N ASN A 6 -16.42 9.12 -5.76
CA ASN A 6 -17.22 7.98 -6.22
C ASN A 6 -17.27 7.90 -7.75
N ALA A 7 -16.10 8.06 -8.39
CA ALA A 7 -15.97 8.09 -9.83
C ALA A 7 -15.28 6.83 -10.37
N ASP A 8 -15.73 6.37 -11.54
CA ASP A 8 -15.13 5.32 -12.37
C ASP A 8 -14.91 5.83 -13.81
N PHE A 9 -13.77 5.47 -14.40
CA PHE A 9 -13.31 6.07 -15.67
C PHE A 9 -14.00 5.46 -16.91
N ASP A 10 -15.28 5.13 -16.83
CA ASP A 10 -16.08 4.53 -17.91
C ASP A 10 -16.96 5.55 -18.67
N GLY A 11 -16.90 6.83 -18.29
CA GLY A 11 -17.63 7.92 -18.94
C GLY A 11 -17.99 9.09 -18.03
N ASP A 12 -17.61 9.07 -16.75
CA ASP A 12 -17.91 10.13 -15.79
C ASP A 12 -17.42 11.53 -16.21
N GLU A 13 -18.27 12.53 -16.01
CA GLU A 13 -17.97 13.95 -16.23
C GLU A 13 -17.84 14.68 -14.89
N MET A 14 -16.84 15.56 -14.75
CA MET A 14 -16.63 16.38 -13.56
C MET A 14 -16.49 17.86 -13.92
N ASN A 15 -17.15 18.73 -13.15
CA ASN A 15 -17.05 20.18 -13.32
C ASN A 15 -15.81 20.76 -12.63
N LEU A 16 -15.17 21.74 -13.27
CA LEU A 16 -14.04 22.48 -12.70
C LEU A 16 -14.40 23.96 -12.57
N HIS A 17 -14.21 24.51 -11.38
CA HIS A 17 -14.46 25.92 -11.08
C HIS A 17 -13.15 26.63 -10.71
N LEU A 18 -12.87 27.76 -11.36
CA LEU A 18 -11.65 28.55 -11.13
C LEU A 18 -11.96 29.78 -10.25
N PRO A 19 -11.44 29.87 -9.01
CA PRO A 19 -11.58 31.08 -8.20
C PRO A 19 -10.87 32.28 -8.86
N GLN A 20 -11.56 33.42 -8.93
CA GLN A 20 -11.04 34.64 -9.57
C GLN A 20 -10.41 35.62 -8.58
N SER A 21 -10.92 35.71 -7.35
CA SER A 21 -10.39 36.60 -6.32
C SER A 21 -9.21 35.95 -5.58
N VAL A 22 -8.31 36.79 -5.07
CA VAL A 22 -7.14 36.33 -4.30
C VAL A 22 -7.61 35.74 -2.97
N GLU A 23 -8.66 36.30 -2.38
CA GLU A 23 -9.29 35.83 -1.14
C GLU A 23 -9.85 34.42 -1.31
N SER A 24 -10.67 34.17 -2.34
CA SER A 24 -11.23 32.83 -2.57
C SER A 24 -10.14 31.83 -2.96
N LYS A 25 -9.09 32.26 -3.66
CA LYS A 25 -7.93 31.39 -3.94
C LYS A 25 -7.22 30.98 -2.65
N ALA A 26 -7.02 31.91 -1.72
CA ALA A 26 -6.43 31.63 -0.42
C ALA A 26 -7.32 30.68 0.39
N GLU A 27 -8.62 30.92 0.44
CA GLU A 27 -9.61 30.09 1.13
C GLU A 27 -9.59 28.64 0.63
N LEU A 28 -9.72 28.43 -0.68
CA LEU A 28 -9.68 27.08 -1.26
C LEU A 28 -8.35 26.40 -0.99
N SER A 29 -7.22 27.13 -1.11
CA SER A 29 -5.89 26.57 -0.84
C SER A 29 -5.71 26.14 0.62
N GLN A 30 -6.25 26.88 1.58
CA GLN A 30 -6.05 26.62 3.00
C GLN A 30 -7.11 25.70 3.61
N LEU A 31 -8.32 25.63 3.06
CA LEU A 31 -9.41 24.83 3.63
C LEU A 31 -9.72 23.59 2.80
N MET A 32 -9.76 23.71 1.47
CA MET A 32 -10.32 22.68 0.58
C MET A 32 -9.27 21.92 -0.24
N THR A 33 -7.99 22.13 0.03
CA THR A 33 -6.92 21.38 -0.62
C THR A 33 -7.01 19.90 -0.29
N VAL A 34 -6.97 19.04 -1.31
CA VAL A 34 -7.19 17.58 -1.21
C VAL A 34 -6.38 16.90 -0.09
N PRO A 35 -5.06 17.14 0.06
CA PRO A 35 -4.31 16.65 1.22
C PRO A 35 -4.94 16.94 2.58
N ARG A 36 -5.56 18.11 2.80
CA ARG A 36 -6.23 18.45 4.07
C ARG A 36 -7.51 17.64 4.30
N LEU A 37 -8.10 17.12 3.23
CA LEU A 37 -9.34 16.34 3.23
C LEU A 37 -9.10 14.82 3.24
N ILE A 38 -7.87 14.36 3.53
CA ILE A 38 -7.56 12.92 3.62
C ILE A 38 -8.39 12.26 4.74
N ILE A 39 -8.52 12.89 5.91
CA ILE A 39 -9.33 12.39 7.03
C ILE A 39 -10.69 13.08 7.02
N THR A 40 -11.76 12.29 7.06
CA THR A 40 -13.12 12.81 7.19
C THR A 40 -13.55 12.92 8.67
N PRO A 41 -14.15 14.04 9.10
CA PRO A 41 -14.72 14.17 10.44
C PRO A 41 -15.96 13.28 10.65
N GLN A 42 -16.60 12.78 9.59
CA GLN A 42 -17.80 11.94 9.69
C GLN A 42 -17.53 10.62 10.45
N SER A 43 -16.33 10.05 10.26
CA SER A 43 -15.99 8.74 10.84
C SER A 43 -14.57 8.68 11.40
N ASN A 44 -13.90 9.83 11.55
CA ASN A 44 -12.55 9.96 12.10
C ASN A 44 -11.54 8.98 11.48
N ARG A 45 -11.64 8.77 10.16
CA ARG A 45 -10.77 7.85 9.39
C ARG A 45 -10.45 8.42 8.02
N PRO A 46 -9.42 7.90 7.33
CA PRO A 46 -9.12 8.33 5.97
C PRO A 46 -10.27 8.00 5.02
N VAL A 47 -10.63 8.94 4.15
CA VAL A 47 -11.56 8.71 3.03
C VAL A 47 -10.82 8.27 1.75
N MET A 48 -9.51 8.54 1.70
CA MET A 48 -8.62 8.11 0.62
C MET A 48 -7.77 6.92 1.10
N GLY A 49 -7.39 6.06 0.16
CA GLY A 49 -6.56 4.88 0.40
C GLY A 49 -5.87 4.44 -0.89
N ILE A 50 -4.90 3.54 -0.78
CA ILE A 50 -4.32 2.85 -1.94
C ILE A 50 -5.34 1.82 -2.45
N VAL A 51 -5.64 1.86 -3.74
CA VAL A 51 -6.69 1.07 -4.40
C VAL A 51 -6.17 0.42 -5.68
N GLN A 52 -6.95 -0.50 -6.25
CA GLN A 52 -6.72 -1.13 -7.56
C GLN A 52 -5.28 -1.70 -7.69
N ASP A 53 -4.62 -1.45 -8.82
CA ASP A 53 -3.34 -2.06 -9.19
C ASP A 53 -2.26 -1.82 -8.16
N THR A 54 -2.13 -0.59 -7.66
CA THR A 54 -1.14 -0.27 -6.64
C THR A 54 -1.37 -1.09 -5.36
N LEU A 55 -2.63 -1.34 -4.97
CA LEU A 55 -2.92 -2.14 -3.77
C LEU A 55 -2.53 -3.61 -3.98
N THR A 56 -2.86 -4.17 -5.14
CA THR A 56 -2.50 -5.55 -5.51
C THR A 56 -0.98 -5.72 -5.61
N ALA A 57 -0.32 -4.76 -6.26
CA ALA A 57 1.12 -4.74 -6.45
C ALA A 57 1.87 -4.58 -5.13
N VAL A 58 1.44 -3.69 -4.23
CA VAL A 58 2.04 -3.59 -2.89
C VAL A 58 1.97 -4.92 -2.15
N ARG A 59 0.83 -5.62 -2.21
CA ARG A 59 0.69 -6.93 -1.57
C ARG A 59 1.70 -7.92 -2.15
N LYS A 60 1.84 -7.99 -3.48
CA LYS A 60 2.84 -8.85 -4.14
C LYS A 60 4.26 -8.47 -3.71
N MET A 61 4.62 -7.19 -3.85
CA MET A 61 5.95 -6.64 -3.58
C MET A 61 6.41 -6.87 -2.14
N THR A 62 5.49 -6.76 -1.17
CA THR A 62 5.83 -6.86 0.26
C THR A 62 5.80 -8.28 0.80
N ARG A 63 5.69 -9.32 -0.03
CA ARG A 63 5.87 -10.71 0.41
C ARG A 63 7.34 -10.99 0.79
N ARG A 64 7.56 -12.04 1.58
CA ARG A 64 8.89 -12.44 2.08
C ARG A 64 9.81 -12.98 0.97
N ASP A 65 9.21 -13.58 -0.06
CA ASP A 65 9.87 -14.24 -1.18
C ASP A 65 10.25 -13.29 -2.34
N VAL A 66 9.96 -11.98 -2.22
CA VAL A 66 10.30 -11.00 -3.25
C VAL A 66 11.69 -10.43 -3.03
N PHE A 67 12.56 -10.70 -4.00
CA PHE A 67 13.91 -10.15 -4.09
C PHE A 67 14.06 -9.34 -5.37
N ILE A 68 14.76 -8.21 -5.27
CA ILE A 68 14.99 -7.26 -6.34
C ILE A 68 16.50 -7.19 -6.59
N GLU A 69 16.90 -7.33 -7.85
CA GLU A 69 18.29 -7.22 -8.25
C GLU A 69 18.79 -5.77 -8.22
N LYS A 70 20.10 -5.59 -8.17
CA LYS A 70 20.72 -4.26 -8.07
C LYS A 70 20.26 -3.31 -9.19
N SER A 71 20.19 -3.78 -10.44
CA SER A 71 19.79 -2.95 -11.60
C SER A 71 18.38 -2.41 -11.43
N ASP A 72 17.44 -3.30 -11.11
CA ASP A 72 16.02 -2.98 -10.98
C ASP A 72 15.78 -2.12 -9.75
N PHE A 73 16.47 -2.44 -8.64
CA PHE A 73 16.41 -1.64 -7.43
C PHE A 73 16.89 -0.21 -7.67
N MET A 74 18.02 -0.01 -8.36
CA MET A 74 18.50 1.33 -8.72
C MET A 74 17.52 2.08 -9.62
N ASN A 75 16.89 1.40 -10.59
CA ASN A 75 15.86 2.00 -11.43
C ASN A 75 14.64 2.44 -10.60
N LEU A 76 14.18 1.59 -9.69
CA LEU A 76 13.05 1.90 -8.79
C LEU A 76 13.34 3.08 -7.86
N LEU A 77 14.58 3.22 -7.39
CA LEU A 77 14.98 4.38 -6.58
C LEU A 77 14.90 5.70 -7.34
N MET A 78 15.12 5.70 -8.66
CA MET A 78 15.00 6.91 -9.48
C MET A 78 13.57 7.46 -9.52
N PHE A 79 12.59 6.60 -9.29
CA PHE A 79 11.18 6.98 -9.20
C PHE A 79 10.77 7.50 -7.82
N LEU A 80 11.66 7.48 -6.82
CA LEU A 80 11.37 8.01 -5.49
C LEU A 80 11.84 9.47 -5.36
N PRO A 81 10.93 10.47 -5.36
CA PRO A 81 11.32 11.88 -5.34
C PRO A 81 12.01 12.31 -4.04
N SER A 82 11.69 11.64 -2.93
CA SER A 82 12.26 11.90 -1.60
C SER A 82 13.54 11.12 -1.31
N TRP A 83 14.13 10.48 -2.31
CA TRP A 83 15.35 9.70 -2.12
C TRP A 83 16.56 10.59 -1.82
N ASP A 84 17.35 10.20 -0.83
CA ASP A 84 18.52 10.94 -0.34
C ASP A 84 19.81 10.66 -1.15
N GLY A 85 19.70 9.95 -2.27
CA GLY A 85 20.83 9.56 -3.12
C GLY A 85 21.65 8.39 -2.56
N ARG A 86 21.26 7.81 -1.42
CA ARG A 86 21.99 6.70 -0.78
C ARG A 86 21.28 5.38 -1.01
N ILE A 87 21.98 4.44 -1.63
CA ILE A 87 21.47 3.08 -1.80
C ILE A 87 21.63 2.34 -0.46
N PRO A 88 20.54 1.82 0.16
CA PRO A 88 20.65 1.03 1.38
C PRO A 88 21.43 -0.25 1.16
N GLN A 89 21.96 -0.81 2.25
CA GLN A 89 22.61 -2.12 2.21
C GLN A 89 21.60 -3.22 1.82
N ALA A 90 22.03 -4.11 0.92
CA ALA A 90 21.25 -5.27 0.50
C ALA A 90 20.91 -6.18 1.70
N ALA A 91 19.70 -6.74 1.72
CA ALA A 91 19.30 -7.72 2.73
C ALA A 91 20.14 -9.00 2.66
N ILE A 92 20.49 -9.43 1.45
CA ILE A 92 21.36 -10.57 1.20
C ILE A 92 22.60 -10.05 0.48
N LEU A 93 23.80 -10.38 0.97
CA LEU A 93 25.07 -9.93 0.40
C LEU A 93 25.73 -10.97 -0.49
N LYS A 94 25.59 -12.26 -0.15
CA LYS A 94 26.19 -13.40 -0.86
C LYS A 94 25.12 -14.47 -1.13
N PRO A 95 25.19 -15.20 -2.26
CA PRO A 95 26.21 -15.12 -3.31
C PRO A 95 26.07 -13.89 -4.22
N LYS A 96 24.87 -13.30 -4.28
CA LYS A 96 24.55 -12.08 -5.03
C LYS A 96 23.90 -11.07 -4.09
N SER A 97 24.13 -9.78 -4.31
CA SER A 97 23.47 -8.73 -3.55
C SER A 97 22.01 -8.60 -3.98
N LEU A 98 21.08 -8.83 -3.04
CA LEU A 98 19.63 -8.77 -3.26
C LEU A 98 18.96 -7.89 -2.22
N TRP A 99 18.05 -7.04 -2.68
CA TRP A 99 17.19 -6.21 -1.84
C TRP A 99 15.80 -6.81 -1.75
N THR A 100 15.06 -6.52 -0.69
CA THR A 100 13.67 -6.98 -0.57
C THR A 100 12.69 -5.88 -0.96
N GLY A 101 11.48 -6.26 -1.37
CA GLY A 101 10.42 -5.28 -1.62
C GLY A 101 10.03 -4.50 -0.35
N LYS A 102 10.16 -5.09 0.84
CA LYS A 102 9.96 -4.40 2.13
C LYS A 102 11.03 -3.32 2.37
N GLN A 103 12.29 -3.58 2.00
CA GLN A 103 13.35 -2.57 2.08
C GLN A 103 13.06 -1.39 1.16
N LEU A 104 12.61 -1.65 -0.08
CA LEU A 104 12.21 -0.59 -1.01
C LEU A 104 11.04 0.22 -0.44
N PHE A 105 10.00 -0.45 0.07
CA PHE A 105 8.84 0.21 0.66
C PHE A 105 9.22 1.06 1.88
N SER A 106 10.20 0.63 2.68
CA SER A 106 10.69 1.38 3.84
C SER A 106 11.26 2.75 3.46
N LEU A 107 11.86 2.90 2.28
CA LEU A 107 12.39 4.19 1.83
C LEU A 107 11.29 5.21 1.50
N ILE A 108 10.07 4.73 1.28
CA ILE A 108 8.90 5.57 0.98
C ILE A 108 8.34 6.20 2.27
N LEU A 109 8.53 5.54 3.41
CA LEU A 109 7.91 5.92 4.68
C LEU A 109 8.68 7.07 5.36
N PRO A 110 7.97 8.01 6.01
CA PRO A 110 8.60 8.98 6.91
C PRO A 110 9.27 8.27 8.10
N LYS A 111 10.39 8.81 8.58
CA LYS A 111 11.29 8.15 9.55
C LYS A 111 10.71 8.04 10.96
N GLU A 112 9.70 8.83 11.27
CA GLU A 112 9.12 8.95 12.61
C GLU A 112 7.96 7.98 12.84
N VAL A 113 7.49 7.30 11.77
CA VAL A 113 6.22 6.57 11.78
C VAL A 113 6.39 5.18 12.39
N ASN A 114 5.49 4.86 13.32
CA ASN A 114 5.39 3.55 13.95
C ASN A 114 3.97 2.99 13.77
N CYS A 115 3.86 1.71 13.39
CA CYS A 115 2.57 1.10 13.13
C CYS A 115 2.62 -0.41 13.36
N VAL A 116 1.63 -0.94 14.08
CA VAL A 116 1.40 -2.37 14.22
C VAL A 116 0.02 -2.71 13.67
N ARG A 117 -0.02 -3.59 12.66
CA ARG A 117 -1.26 -4.04 12.01
C ARG A 117 -1.18 -5.52 11.69
N THR A 118 -2.31 -6.08 11.28
CA THR A 118 -2.41 -7.46 10.82
C THR A 118 -2.89 -7.50 9.38
N HIS A 119 -2.36 -8.46 8.62
CA HIS A 119 -2.82 -8.80 7.29
C HIS A 119 -4.25 -9.36 7.35
N SER A 120 -4.94 -9.45 6.21
CA SER A 120 -6.31 -9.97 6.17
C SER A 120 -6.39 -11.44 6.57
N GLN A 121 -5.35 -12.21 6.28
CA GLN A 121 -5.24 -13.65 6.54
C GLN A 121 -4.41 -13.96 7.81
N HIS A 122 -4.34 -13.03 8.77
CA HIS A 122 -3.70 -13.32 10.05
C HIS A 122 -4.56 -14.31 10.86
N PRO A 123 -4.03 -15.48 11.26
CA PRO A 123 -4.73 -16.42 12.14
C PRO A 123 -4.99 -15.82 13.53
N ASP A 124 -6.20 -16.02 14.07
CA ASP A 124 -6.60 -15.43 15.35
C ASP A 124 -5.85 -16.03 16.56
N ASP A 125 -5.38 -17.26 16.43
CA ASP A 125 -4.63 -18.00 17.45
C ASP A 125 -3.14 -17.62 17.51
N GLU A 126 -2.60 -17.04 16.43
CA GLU A 126 -1.19 -16.70 16.30
C GLU A 126 -0.72 -15.69 17.38
N ASP A 127 -1.59 -14.77 17.78
CA ASP A 127 -1.28 -13.75 18.80
C ASP A 127 -1.21 -14.32 20.23
N ASN A 128 -1.80 -15.50 20.46
CA ASN A 128 -1.74 -16.23 21.74
C ASN A 128 -0.62 -17.29 21.74
N GLY A 129 -0.08 -17.62 20.58
CA GLY A 129 0.98 -18.60 20.40
C GLY A 129 2.39 -18.06 20.63
N PRO A 130 3.40 -18.93 20.55
CA PRO A 130 4.81 -18.56 20.74
C PRO A 130 5.37 -17.69 19.60
N HIS A 131 4.73 -17.68 18.42
CA HIS A 131 5.23 -17.00 17.22
C HIS A 131 4.64 -15.61 16.97
N LYS A 132 4.04 -14.99 18.00
CA LYS A 132 3.37 -13.69 17.95
C LYS A 132 4.13 -12.57 17.21
N TRP A 133 5.44 -12.50 17.35
CA TRP A 133 6.28 -11.42 16.77
C TRP A 133 7.14 -11.89 15.59
N ILE A 134 7.19 -13.19 15.34
CA ILE A 134 7.90 -13.81 14.23
C ILE A 134 6.92 -14.63 13.40
N SER A 135 6.01 -13.91 12.75
CA SER A 135 4.87 -14.54 12.12
C SER A 135 5.30 -15.51 11.02
N PRO A 136 4.94 -16.82 11.09
CA PRO A 136 5.32 -17.78 10.06
C PRO A 136 4.77 -17.38 8.69
N GLY A 137 3.51 -16.92 8.67
CA GLY A 137 2.81 -16.46 7.46
C GLY A 137 3.12 -15.03 7.03
N ASP A 138 4.03 -14.34 7.71
CA ASP A 138 4.37 -12.93 7.43
C ASP A 138 3.12 -12.02 7.48
N THR A 139 2.22 -12.28 8.42
CA THR A 139 0.91 -11.61 8.48
C THR A 139 0.90 -10.44 9.46
N LYS A 140 1.84 -10.38 10.41
CA LYS A 140 1.96 -9.27 11.34
C LYS A 140 2.81 -8.14 10.78
N VAL A 141 2.16 -7.02 10.48
CA VAL A 141 2.78 -5.82 9.92
C VAL A 141 3.36 -4.98 11.04
N LEU A 142 4.68 -4.79 10.98
CA LEU A 142 5.42 -3.98 11.93
C LEU A 142 6.22 -2.92 11.16
N VAL A 143 5.84 -1.66 11.35
CA VAL A 143 6.61 -0.50 10.92
C VAL A 143 7.18 0.15 12.17
N GLU A 144 8.50 0.31 12.19
CA GLU A 144 9.21 0.95 13.29
C GLU A 144 10.22 1.95 12.74
N ASN A 145 10.18 3.19 13.22
CA ASN A 145 11.04 4.30 12.79
C ASN A 145 11.10 4.43 11.25
N GLY A 146 9.93 4.39 10.61
CA GLY A 146 9.81 4.47 9.15
C GLY A 146 10.35 3.26 8.39
N ARG A 147 10.57 2.12 9.04
CA ARG A 147 11.05 0.89 8.39
C ARG A 147 10.04 -0.23 8.54
N LEU A 148 9.67 -0.84 7.42
CA LEU A 148 8.82 -2.03 7.39
C LEU A 148 9.66 -3.27 7.71
N LEU A 149 9.58 -3.73 8.95
CA LEU A 149 10.37 -4.86 9.46
C LEU A 149 9.77 -6.21 9.05
N SER A 150 8.45 -6.36 9.21
CA SER A 150 7.74 -7.60 8.90
C SER A 150 6.33 -7.32 8.37
N GLY A 151 5.73 -8.33 7.75
CA GLY A 151 4.33 -8.32 7.37
C GLY A 151 4.06 -7.95 5.92
N ILE A 152 3.01 -8.55 5.37
CA ILE A 152 2.49 -8.26 4.04
C ILE A 152 1.49 -7.11 4.14
N LEU A 153 1.68 -6.08 3.33
CA LEU A 153 0.78 -4.93 3.28
C LEU A 153 -0.48 -5.25 2.46
N CYS A 154 -1.64 -4.91 3.01
CA CYS A 154 -2.93 -5.09 2.33
C CYS A 154 -3.88 -3.91 2.62
N LYS A 155 -5.15 -4.06 2.22
CA LYS A 155 -6.21 -3.06 2.45
C LYS A 155 -6.34 -2.65 3.92
N LYS A 156 -6.09 -3.56 4.87
CA LYS A 156 -6.12 -3.23 6.32
C LYS A 156 -5.03 -2.23 6.72
N THR A 157 -3.91 -2.16 5.99
CA THR A 157 -2.79 -1.25 6.32
C THR A 157 -2.79 0.00 5.46
N LEU A 158 -3.09 -0.10 4.15
CA LEU A 158 -3.01 1.03 3.21
C LEU A 158 -4.38 1.55 2.72
N GLY A 159 -5.47 0.95 3.20
CA GLY A 159 -6.82 1.40 2.88
C GLY A 159 -7.33 2.49 3.82
N THR A 160 -8.66 2.65 3.81
CA THR A 160 -9.42 3.71 4.51
C THR A 160 -9.80 3.35 5.96
N SER A 161 -9.20 2.31 6.54
CA SER A 161 -9.52 1.91 7.92
C SER A 161 -8.95 2.90 8.94
N ALA A 162 -9.62 3.03 10.10
CA ALA A 162 -9.02 3.72 11.25
C ALA A 162 -7.69 3.02 11.64
N GLY A 163 -6.69 3.80 12.04
CA GLY A 163 -5.34 3.29 12.31
C GLY A 163 -4.60 2.70 11.11
N SER A 164 -5.03 2.97 9.87
CA SER A 164 -4.22 2.66 8.68
C SER A 164 -2.93 3.50 8.66
N LEU A 165 -1.95 3.10 7.87
CA LEU A 165 -0.66 3.79 7.80
C LEU A 165 -0.82 5.24 7.37
N ALA A 166 -1.69 5.51 6.39
CA ALA A 166 -1.98 6.87 5.94
C ALA A 166 -2.68 7.71 7.03
N HIS A 167 -3.48 7.09 7.89
CA HIS A 167 -4.07 7.75 9.06
C HIS A 167 -2.97 8.19 10.04
N ILE A 168 -2.06 7.29 10.39
CA ILE A 168 -0.96 7.57 11.33
C ILE A 168 -0.06 8.68 10.78
N VAL A 169 0.37 8.57 9.52
CA VAL A 169 1.21 9.58 8.86
C VAL A 169 0.52 10.95 8.81
N PHE A 170 -0.79 11.00 8.58
CA PHE A 170 -1.52 12.27 8.62
C PHE A 170 -1.51 12.91 10.01
N MET A 171 -1.65 12.10 11.07
CA MET A 171 -1.67 12.60 12.45
C MET A 171 -0.28 12.99 12.97
N GLU A 172 0.75 12.23 12.62
CA GLU A 172 2.12 12.44 13.10
C GLU A 172 2.91 13.44 12.25
N CYS A 173 2.79 13.36 10.93
CA CYS A 173 3.60 14.13 9.98
C CYS A 173 2.81 15.24 9.26
N GLY A 174 1.49 15.28 9.44
CA GLY A 174 0.62 16.28 8.82
C GLY A 174 0.17 15.93 7.38
N HIS A 175 -0.77 16.73 6.90
CA HIS A 175 -1.49 16.49 5.66
C HIS A 175 -0.61 16.54 4.40
N HIS A 176 0.41 17.40 4.35
CA HIS A 176 1.28 17.51 3.18
C HIS A 176 2.10 16.24 2.96
N ILE A 177 2.73 15.72 4.02
CA ILE A 177 3.53 14.49 3.97
C ILE A 177 2.62 13.29 3.70
N ALA A 178 1.42 13.23 4.30
CA ALA A 178 0.45 12.20 3.98
C ALA A 178 0.01 12.23 2.50
N GLY A 179 -0.16 13.42 1.91
CA GLY A 179 -0.43 13.57 0.48
C GLY A 179 0.72 13.04 -0.40
N GLN A 180 1.96 13.38 -0.05
CA GLN A 180 3.16 12.89 -0.73
C GLN A 180 3.32 11.37 -0.61
N LEU A 181 2.96 10.78 0.52
CA LEU A 181 3.01 9.33 0.73
C LEU A 181 2.19 8.59 -0.34
N TYR A 182 0.97 9.05 -0.64
CA TYR A 182 0.15 8.43 -1.69
C TYR A 182 0.87 8.46 -3.04
N TYR A 183 1.44 9.62 -3.40
CA TYR A 183 2.17 9.79 -4.65
C TYR A 183 3.41 8.88 -4.72
N HIS A 184 4.23 8.84 -3.67
CA HIS A 184 5.44 8.03 -3.64
C HIS A 184 5.14 6.53 -3.71
N ILE A 185 4.12 6.06 -2.97
CA ILE A 185 3.69 4.65 -3.04
C ILE A 185 3.25 4.31 -4.46
N GLN A 186 2.36 5.10 -5.06
CA GLN A 186 1.85 4.84 -6.41
C GLN A 186 2.97 4.85 -7.44
N LEU A 187 3.87 5.83 -7.38
CA LEU A 187 4.93 5.98 -8.38
C LEU A 187 5.92 4.80 -8.32
N VAL A 188 6.42 4.44 -7.15
CA VAL A 188 7.40 3.35 -7.03
C VAL A 188 6.75 1.99 -7.32
N VAL A 189 5.56 1.74 -6.75
CA VAL A 189 4.92 0.43 -6.86
C VAL A 189 4.39 0.16 -8.25
N ASN A 190 3.84 1.17 -8.94
CA ASN A 190 3.35 0.96 -10.31
C ASN A 190 4.53 0.69 -11.26
N ASN A 191 5.67 1.35 -11.09
CA ASN A 191 6.88 1.02 -11.86
C ASN A 191 7.43 -0.37 -11.52
N TRP A 192 7.33 -0.82 -10.27
CA TRP A 192 7.66 -2.20 -9.91
C TRP A 192 6.69 -3.20 -10.55
N LEU A 193 5.39 -2.88 -10.60
CA LEU A 193 4.37 -3.71 -11.24
C LEU A 193 4.63 -3.89 -12.73
N MET A 194 5.23 -2.91 -13.41
CA MET A 194 5.63 -3.05 -14.82
C MET A 194 6.71 -4.11 -15.03
N LEU A 195 7.57 -4.35 -14.04
CA LEU A 195 8.61 -5.40 -14.09
C LEU A 195 8.02 -6.78 -13.77
N GLU A 196 7.17 -6.83 -12.75
CA GLU A 196 6.61 -8.07 -12.23
C GLU A 196 5.43 -8.59 -13.09
N GLY A 197 4.59 -7.69 -13.58
CA GLY A 197 3.35 -8.01 -14.27
C GLY A 197 2.22 -8.49 -13.36
N HIS A 198 0.99 -8.27 -13.80
CA HIS A 198 -0.21 -8.87 -13.22
C HIS A 198 -1.28 -9.03 -14.31
N SER A 199 -1.92 -10.20 -14.32
CA SER A 199 -3.03 -10.51 -15.21
C SER A 199 -3.91 -11.55 -14.52
N ILE A 200 -5.13 -11.70 -15.04
CA ILE A 200 -6.04 -12.80 -14.73
C ILE A 200 -6.49 -13.42 -16.06
N GLY A 201 -6.69 -14.73 -16.08
CA GLY A 201 -7.16 -15.47 -17.25
C GLY A 201 -8.21 -16.51 -16.88
N ILE A 202 -8.75 -17.19 -17.90
CA ILE A 202 -9.76 -18.24 -17.67
C ILE A 202 -9.24 -19.38 -16.78
N ALA A 203 -7.93 -19.69 -16.88
CA ALA A 203 -7.31 -20.74 -16.07
C ALA A 203 -7.41 -20.47 -14.56
N ASP A 204 -7.42 -19.20 -14.13
CA ASP A 204 -7.58 -18.82 -12.72
C ASP A 204 -8.99 -19.11 -12.17
N THR A 205 -9.95 -19.41 -13.05
CA THR A 205 -11.35 -19.75 -12.70
C THR A 205 -11.63 -21.24 -12.71
N ILE A 206 -10.70 -22.06 -13.20
CA ILE A 206 -10.86 -23.52 -13.30
C ILE A 206 -10.43 -24.13 -11.96
N ALA A 207 -11.37 -24.75 -11.24
CA ALA A 207 -11.07 -25.51 -10.04
C ALA A 207 -10.42 -26.87 -10.36
N ASP A 208 -9.73 -27.45 -9.38
CA ASP A 208 -9.19 -28.80 -9.52
C ASP A 208 -10.32 -29.86 -9.52
N GLN A 209 -10.03 -30.99 -10.15
CA GLN A 209 -11.01 -32.06 -10.35
C GLN A 209 -11.58 -32.61 -9.02
N GLN A 210 -10.76 -32.69 -7.97
CA GLN A 210 -11.22 -33.18 -6.66
C GLN A 210 -12.21 -32.21 -6.02
N THR A 211 -11.94 -30.91 -6.12
CA THR A 211 -12.90 -29.87 -5.70
C THR A 211 -14.19 -29.95 -6.50
N TYR A 212 -14.13 -30.15 -7.83
CA TYR A 212 -15.33 -30.32 -8.65
C TYR A 212 -16.16 -31.54 -8.22
N GLU A 213 -15.53 -32.70 -8.01
CA GLU A 213 -16.22 -33.90 -7.53
C GLU A 213 -16.87 -33.68 -6.16
N THR A 214 -16.20 -32.96 -5.25
CA THR A 214 -16.75 -32.60 -3.94
C THR A 214 -17.96 -31.67 -4.05
N ILE A 215 -17.94 -30.73 -5.01
CA ILE A 215 -19.08 -29.82 -5.26
C ILE A 215 -20.26 -30.62 -5.80
N CYS A 216 -20.05 -31.45 -6.83
CA CYS A 216 -21.10 -32.26 -7.43
C CYS A 216 -21.68 -33.30 -6.47
N ALA A 217 -20.87 -33.83 -5.54
CA ALA A 217 -21.35 -34.76 -4.51
C ALA A 217 -22.25 -34.11 -3.45
N ASN A 218 -22.20 -32.78 -3.30
CA ASN A 218 -22.96 -32.02 -2.31
C ASN A 218 -24.17 -31.28 -2.89
N GLU A 219 -24.48 -31.42 -4.19
CA GLU A 219 -25.71 -30.89 -4.77
C GLU A 219 -26.92 -31.78 -4.40
N PRO A 220 -27.97 -31.24 -3.76
CA PRO A 220 -29.21 -31.97 -3.56
C PRO A 220 -29.95 -32.16 -4.89
N ALA A 221 -30.48 -33.37 -5.12
CA ALA A 221 -31.28 -33.74 -6.28
C ALA A 221 -32.56 -32.90 -6.46
#